data_AF-A0A0C1QTU6-F1
#
_entry.id   AF-A0A0C1QTU6-F1
#
_cell.length_a   1.000
_cell.length_b   1.000
_cell.length_c   1.000
_cell.angle_alpha   90.00
_cell.angle_beta   90.00
_cell.angle_gamma   90.00
#
_symmetry.space_group_name_H-M   'P 1'
#
loop_
_entity.id
_entity.type
_entity.pdbx_description
1 polymer ?
#
loop_
_entity_poly.entity_id
_entity_poly.type
_entity_poly.pdbx_seq_one_letter_code
_entity_poly.pdbx_strand_id
1 'polypeptide(L)' 'MQKRNDQTNYFLQYLSLAPVLAVVSVSVAFTTWALFNYVFPDLLFHPMP' A
#
# COMPACT_ATOMS: atom_id res chain seq x y z
N MET A 1 -29.34 -16.21 3.20
CA MET A 1 -28.24 -15.66 2.38
C MET A 1 -27.61 -14.39 2.98
N GLN A 2 -28.31 -13.64 3.84
CA GLN A 2 -27.86 -12.37 4.44
C GLN A 2 -26.55 -12.46 5.28
N LYS A 3 -26.36 -13.53 6.05
CA LYS A 3 -25.17 -13.75 6.91
C LYS A 3 -23.81 -13.68 6.20
N ARG A 4 -23.72 -14.00 4.90
CA ARG A 4 -22.45 -13.94 4.15
C ARG A 4 -21.99 -12.51 3.92
N ASN A 5 -22.93 -11.62 3.61
CA ASN A 5 -22.62 -10.22 3.31
C ASN A 5 -22.16 -9.48 4.58
N ASP A 6 -22.70 -9.85 5.73
CA ASP A 6 -22.31 -9.27 7.02
C ASP A 6 -20.83 -9.55 7.34
N GLN A 7 -20.32 -10.77 7.05
CA GLN A 7 -18.91 -11.09 7.28
C GLN A 7 -17.97 -10.29 6.38
N THR A 8 -18.31 -10.10 5.10
CA THR A 8 -17.54 -9.25 4.20
C THR A 8 -17.50 -7.81 4.69
N ASN A 9 -18.62 -7.29 5.19
CA ASN A 9 -18.69 -5.93 5.73
C ASN A 9 -17.82 -5.75 6.98
N TYR A 10 -17.83 -6.69 7.92
CA TYR A 10 -16.95 -6.65 9.09
C TYR A 10 -15.47 -6.75 8.70
N PHE A 11 -15.14 -7.55 7.68
CA PHE A 11 -13.78 -7.63 7.16
C PHE A 11 -13.32 -6.30 6.53
N LEU A 12 -14.18 -5.65 5.73
CA LEU A 12 -13.90 -4.32 5.18
C LEU A 12 -13.77 -3.27 6.29
N GLN A 13 -14.59 -3.36 7.34
CA GLN A 13 -14.48 -2.49 8.50
C GLN A 13 -13.14 -2.68 9.21
N TYR A 14 -12.69 -3.93 9.41
CA TYR A 14 -11.36 -4.22 9.93
C TYR A 14 -10.24 -3.65 9.05
N LEU A 15 -10.33 -3.82 7.73
CA LEU A 15 -9.37 -3.25 6.78
C LEU A 15 -9.32 -1.72 6.83
N SER A 16 -10.45 -1.07 7.12
CA SER A 16 -10.56 0.39 7.25
C SER A 16 -10.03 0.95 8.57
N LEU A 17 -9.63 0.10 9.54
CA LEU A 17 -9.04 0.57 10.78
C LEU A 17 -7.75 1.33 10.50
N ALA A 18 -7.58 2.50 11.13
CA ALA A 18 -6.40 3.35 11.00
C ALA A 18 -5.05 2.59 11.05
N PRO A 19 -4.78 1.70 12.03
CA PRO A 19 -3.53 0.95 12.06
C PRO A 19 -3.36 -0.03 10.88
N VAL A 20 -4.44 -0.63 10.39
CA VAL A 20 -4.38 -1.56 9.25
C VAL A 20 -4.11 -0.79 7.96
N LEU A 21 -4.80 0.33 7.74
CA LEU A 21 -4.53 1.24 6.63
C LEU A 21 -3.11 1.82 6.68
N ALA A 22 -2.60 2.15 7.87
CA ALA A 22 -1.24 2.64 8.04
C ALA A 22 -0.21 1.61 7.54
N VAL A 23 -0.37 0.34 7.92
CA VAL A 23 0.52 -0.74 7.43
C VAL A 23 0.40 -0.90 5.92
N VAL A 24 -0.82 -1.00 5.38
CA VAL A 24 -1.04 -1.15 3.93
C VAL A 24 -0.43 0.01 3.14
N SER A 25 -0.65 1.26 3.58
CA SER A 25 -0.11 2.44 2.92
C SER A 25 1.41 2.49 2.95
N VAL A 26 2.04 2.19 4.09
CA VAL A 26 3.51 2.13 4.20
C VAL A 26 4.08 1.01 3.35
N SER A 27 3.45 -0.17 3.31
CA SER A 27 3.86 -1.26 2.42
C SER A 27 3.79 -0.88 0.95
N VAL A 28 2.73 -0.19 0.51
CA VAL A 28 2.60 0.30 -0.87
C VAL A 28 3.65 1.38 -1.18
N ALA A 29 3.85 2.33 -0.27
CA ALA A 29 4.84 3.39 -0.45
C ALA A 29 6.27 2.80 -0.54
N PHE A 30 6.61 1.88 0.36
CA PHE A 30 7.91 1.22 0.38
C PHE A 30 8.15 0.37 -0.87
N THR A 31 7.17 -0.44 -1.29
CA THR A 31 7.31 -1.25 -2.51
C THR A 31 7.45 -0.39 -3.76
N THR A 32 6.71 0.71 -3.85
CA THR A 32 6.87 1.69 -4.93
C THR A 32 8.29 2.27 -4.94
N TRP A 33 8.80 2.67 -3.78
CA TRP A 33 10.17 3.18 -3.64
C TRP A 33 11.24 2.12 -3.98
N ALA A 34 11.06 0.88 -3.52
CA ALA A 34 11.98 -0.21 -3.76
C ALA A 34 12.06 -0.56 -5.26
N LEU A 35 10.91 -0.63 -5.94
CA LEU A 35 10.86 -0.85 -7.39
C LEU A 35 11.49 0.32 -8.16
N PHE A 36 11.25 1.56 -7.75
CA PHE A 36 11.89 2.72 -8.36
C PHE A 36 13.41 2.65 -8.25
N ASN A 37 13.96 2.35 -7.07
CA ASN A 37 15.41 2.20 -6.87
C ASN A 37 15.97 0.95 -7.55
N TYR A 38 15.16 -0.09 -7.78
CA TYR A 38 15.59 -1.25 -8.58
C TYR A 38 15.77 -0.89 -10.07
N VAL A 39 14.87 -0.07 -10.62
CA VAL A 39 14.91 0.37 -12.03
C VAL A 39 15.91 1.52 -12.24
N PHE A 40 16.01 2.44 -11.28
CA PHE A 40 16.89 3.61 -11.31
C PHE A 40 17.79 3.66 -10.06
N PRO A 41 18.76 2.74 -9.93
CA PRO A 41 19.56 2.59 -8.70
C PRO A 41 20.46 3.78 -8.40
N ASP A 42 21.01 4.42 -9.42
CA ASP A 42 22.03 5.47 -9.29
C ASP A 42 21.48 6.88 -9.54
N LEU A 43 20.18 7.10 -9.31
CA LEU A 43 19.55 8.41 -9.48
C LEU A 43 19.81 9.31 -8.26
N LEU A 44 21.06 9.74 -8.10
CA LEU A 44 21.44 10.69 -7.05
C LEU A 44 20.91 12.11 -7.34
N PHE A 45 20.82 12.48 -8.63
CA PHE A 45 20.30 13.76 -9.11
C PHE A 45 19.42 13.53 -10.34
N HIS A 46 18.49 14.44 -10.61
CA HIS A 46 17.78 14.44 -11.88
C HIS A 46 18.76 14.82 -13.00
N PRO A 47 18.85 14.06 -14.11
CA PRO A 47 19.75 14.40 -15.21
C PRO A 47 19.38 15.76 -15.79
N MET A 48 20.39 16.61 -16.00
CA MET A 48 20.20 17.89 -16.69
C MET A 48 19.96 17.64 -18.20
N PRO A 49 19.09 18.43 -18.83
CA PRO A 49 18.73 18.27 -20.24
C PRO A 49 19.88 18.51 -21.21
#